data_AF-A0A1F6CVJ5-F1
#
_entry.id   AF-A0A1F6CVJ5-F1
#
_cell.length_a   1.000
_cell.length_b   1.000
_cell.length_c   1.000
_cell.angle_alpha   90.00
_cell.angle_beta   90.00
_cell.angle_gamma   90.00
#
_symmetry.space_group_name_H-M   'P 1'
#
loop_
_entity.id
_entity.type
_entity.pdbx_description
1 polymer ?
#
loop_
_entity_poly.entity_id
_entity_poly.type
_entity_poly.pdbx_seq_one_letter_code
_entity_poly.pdbx_strand_id
1 'polypeptide(L)' 'MNTVYIKFNSRVHQIRGYYELATRAQVSSLPDSIYIVPIKALSLLDEQHISYRRATDEEVERAYAQVRNTAAFVLQ' A
#
# COMPACT_ATOMS: atom_id res chain seq x y z
N MET A 1 -14.14 -7.14 -5.24
CA MET A 1 -13.43 -6.63 -4.04
C MET A 1 -12.85 -5.28 -4.42
N ASN A 2 -13.34 -4.18 -3.85
CA ASN A 2 -12.81 -2.85 -4.18
C ASN A 2 -11.62 -2.53 -3.28
N THR A 3 -10.45 -2.42 -3.87
CA THR A 3 -9.21 -2.00 -3.22
C THR A 3 -8.86 -0.58 -3.63
N VAL A 4 -8.03 0.08 -2.81
CA VAL A 4 -7.42 1.37 -3.09
C VAL A 4 -5.93 1.28 -2.90
N TYR A 5 -5.22 2.14 -3.64
CA TYR A 5 -3.79 2.32 -3.49
C TYR A 5 -3.53 3.51 -2.58
N ILE A 6 -2.78 3.30 -1.51
CA ILE A 6 -2.46 4.34 -0.54
C ILE A 6 -0.97 4.44 -0.30
N LYS A 7 -0.55 5.60 0.21
CA LYS A 7 0.77 5.83 0.81
C LYS A 7 0.57 6.43 2.19
N PHE A 8 1.35 5.96 3.16
CA PHE A 8 1.37 6.54 4.49
C PHE A 8 2.15 7.86 4.47
N ASN A 9 1.68 8.85 5.22
CA ASN A 9 2.26 10.19 5.19
C ASN A 9 3.55 10.30 6.03
N SER A 10 3.83 9.32 6.89
CA SER A 10 5.06 9.27 7.69
C SER A 10 5.49 7.83 7.95
N ARG A 11 6.76 7.64 8.32
CA ARG A 11 7.31 6.32 8.67
C ARG A 11 6.62 5.72 9.89
N VAL A 12 6.23 6.54 10.86
CA VAL A 12 5.49 6.10 12.06
C VAL A 12 4.11 5.55 11.67
N HIS A 13 3.38 6.28 10.81
CA HIS A 13 2.10 5.83 10.29
C HIS A 13 2.23 4.60 9.40
N GLN A 14 3.32 4.49 8.64
CA GLN A 14 3.60 3.31 7.83
C GLN A 14 3.74 2.05 8.68
N ILE A 15 4.56 2.10 9.74
CA ILE A 15 4.80 0.93 10.59
C ILE A 15 3.51 0.52 11.31
N ARG A 16 2.83 1.48 11.95
CA ARG A 16 1.58 1.21 12.67
C ARG A 16 0.46 0.77 11.73
N GLY A 17 0.29 1.46 10.62
CA GLY A 17 -0.76 1.19 9.64
C GLY A 17 -0.59 -0.16 8.97
N TYR A 18 0.63 -0.51 8.59
CA TYR A 18 0.91 -1.84 8.06
C TYR A 18 0.63 -2.94 9.09
N TYR A 19 1.05 -2.74 10.35
CA TYR A 19 0.79 -3.72 11.41
C TYR A 19 -0.72 -3.95 11.63
N GLU A 20 -1.51 -2.88 11.75
CA GLU A 20 -2.96 -3.00 11.94
C GLU A 20 -3.65 -3.66 10.74
N LEU A 21 -3.28 -3.23 9.53
CA LEU A 21 -3.83 -3.80 8.30
C LEU A 21 -3.45 -5.27 8.12
N ALA A 22 -2.20 -5.65 8.37
CA ALA A 22 -1.76 -7.04 8.24
C ALA A 22 -2.38 -7.96 9.29
N THR A 23 -2.75 -7.42 10.45
CA THR A 23 -3.35 -8.20 11.55
C THR A 23 -4.86 -8.35 11.37
N ARG A 24 -5.55 -7.32 10.85
CA ARG A 24 -7.03 -7.25 10.87
C ARG A 24 -7.66 -7.26 9.48
N ALA A 25 -6.87 -7.13 8.43
CA ALA A 25 -7.33 -7.05 7.05
C ALA A 25 -6.34 -7.74 6.10
N GLN A 26 -6.66 -7.74 4.81
CA GLN A 26 -5.73 -8.12 3.77
C GLN A 26 -5.00 -6.85 3.30
N VAL A 27 -3.67 -6.88 3.26
CA VAL A 27 -2.86 -5.81 2.69
C VAL A 27 -1.78 -6.42 1.81
N SER A 28 -1.51 -5.78 0.67
CA SER A 28 -0.36 -6.08 -0.16
C SER A 28 0.44 -4.82 -0.39
N SER A 29 1.73 -4.94 -0.60
CA SER A 29 2.60 -3.82 -0.92
C SER A 29 3.19 -3.96 -2.31
N LEU A 30 3.39 -2.81 -2.94
CA LEU A 30 4.20 -2.64 -4.13
C LEU A 30 5.47 -1.85 -3.75
N PRO A 31 6.46 -1.77 -4.65
CA PRO A 31 7.57 -0.83 -4.51
C PRO A 31 7.11 0.61 -4.25
N ASP A 32 8.05 1.46 -3.82
CA ASP A 32 7.80 2.87 -3.48
C ASP A 32 6.77 3.12 -2.36
N SER A 33 6.63 2.14 -1.46
CA SER A 33 5.73 2.18 -0.31
C SER A 33 4.26 2.41 -0.70
N ILE A 34 3.83 1.81 -1.80
CA ILE A 34 2.42 1.79 -2.20
C ILE A 34 1.76 0.56 -1.60
N TYR A 35 0.60 0.75 -0.98
CA TYR A 35 -0.15 -0.31 -0.33
C TYR A 35 -1.50 -0.48 -1.00
N ILE A 36 -1.85 -1.72 -1.29
CA ILE A 36 -3.15 -2.14 -1.82
C ILE A 36 -3.99 -2.55 -0.62
N VAL A 37 -5.05 -1.79 -0.35
CA VAL A 37 -5.87 -1.93 0.84
C VAL A 37 -7.34 -2.03 0.45
N PRO A 38 -8.12 -2.99 0.97
CA PRO A 38 -9.57 -3.02 0.78
C PRO A 38 -10.18 -1.71 1.27
N ILE A 39 -11.12 -1.12 0.52
CA ILE A 39 -11.75 0.17 0.91
C ILE A 39 -12.33 0.10 2.33
N LYS A 40 -12.93 -1.04 2.69
CA LYS A 40 -13.50 -1.26 4.04
C LYS A 40 -12.47 -1.24 5.16
N ALA A 41 -11.20 -1.53 4.87
CA ALA A 41 -10.12 -1.54 5.86
C ALA A 41 -9.53 -0.13 6.09
N LEU A 42 -9.90 0.87 5.29
CA LEU A 42 -9.50 2.26 5.55
C LEU A 42 -10.06 2.79 6.87
N SER A 43 -11.25 2.33 7.29
CA SER A 43 -11.82 2.73 8.57
C SER A 43 -10.92 2.34 9.75
N LEU A 44 -10.19 1.22 9.65
CA LEU A 44 -9.22 0.81 10.67
C LEU A 44 -8.07 1.81 10.79
N LEU A 45 -7.63 2.41 9.68
CA LEU A 45 -6.61 3.44 9.70
C LEU A 45 -7.15 4.74 10.30
N ASP A 46 -8.37 5.11 9.93
CA ASP A 46 -9.04 6.31 10.42
C ASP A 46 -9.30 6.23 11.93
N GLU A 47 -9.81 5.10 12.42
CA GLU A 47 -10.05 4.80 13.85
C GLU A 47 -8.77 4.87 14.69
N GLN A 48 -7.63 4.49 14.09
CA GLN A 48 -6.32 4.51 14.76
C GLN A 48 -5.56 5.83 14.57
N HIS A 49 -6.19 6.84 13.95
CA HIS A 49 -5.58 8.12 13.59
C HIS A 49 -4.29 7.96 12.78
N ILE A 50 -4.29 7.01 11.83
CA ILE A 50 -3.14 6.72 10.97
C ILE A 50 -3.29 7.54 9.70
N SER A 51 -2.37 8.47 9.47
CA SER A 51 -2.44 9.35 8.30
C SER A 51 -1.95 8.65 7.04
N TYR A 52 -2.78 8.67 6.01
CA TYR A 52 -2.47 8.20 4.66
C TYR A 52 -3.04 9.15 3.61
N ARG A 53 -2.62 8.95 2.36
CA ARG A 53 -3.24 9.54 1.17
C ARG A 53 -3.42 8.48 0.10
N ARG A 54 -4.29 8.75 -0.87
CA ARG A 54 -4.33 7.93 -2.08
C ARG A 54 -3.04 8.10 -2.88
N ALA A 55 -2.54 6.99 -3.42
CA ALA A 55 -1.49 7.04 -4.43
C ALA A 55 -2.08 7.62 -5.72
N THR A 56 -1.25 8.37 -6.45
CA THR A 56 -1.60 8.85 -7.80
C THR A 56 -1.47 7.74 -8.82
N ASP A 57 -2.12 7.87 -9.97
CA ASP A 57 -2.04 6.88 -11.05
C ASP A 57 -0.59 6.72 -11.52
N GLU A 58 0.18 7.81 -11.61
CA GLU A 58 1.60 7.76 -11.99
C GLU A 58 2.48 7.07 -10.95
N GLU A 59 2.15 7.16 -9.66
CA GLU A 59 2.85 6.40 -8.62
C GLU A 59 2.55 4.91 -8.74
N VAL A 60 1.29 4.54 -8.96
CA VAL A 60 0.87 3.15 -9.10
C VAL A 60 1.50 2.50 -10.34
N GLU A 61 1.46 3.18 -11.49
CA GLU A 61 2.06 2.69 -12.72
C GLU A 61 3.58 2.49 -12.60
N ARG A 62 4.29 3.43 -11.94
CA ARG A 62 5.73 3.27 -11.68
C ARG A 62 6.04 2.08 -10.79
N ALA A 63 5.25 1.87 -9.74
CA ALA A 63 5.45 0.72 -8.85
C ALA A 63 5.21 -0.61 -9.57
N TYR A 64 4.18 -0.70 -10.42
CA TYR A 64 3.95 -1.89 -11.25
C TYR A 64 5.03 -2.09 -12.32
N ALA A 65 5.53 -1.02 -12.93
CA ALA A 65 6.65 -1.10 -13.86
C ALA A 65 7.90 -1.72 -13.20
N GLN A 66 8.20 -1.35 -11.95
CA GLN A 66 9.31 -1.95 -11.20
C GLN A 66 9.10 -3.44 -10.94
N VAL A 67 7.90 -3.87 -10.53
CA VAL A 67 7.60 -5.30 -10.32
C VAL A 67 7.79 -6.10 -11.61
N ARG A 68 7.30 -5.57 -12.75
CA ARG A 68 7.48 -6.21 -14.07
C ARG A 68 8.94 -6.35 -14.45
N ASN A 69 9.74 -5.29 -14.24
CA ASN A 69 11.16 -5.29 -14.56
C ASN A 69 11.96 -6.24 -13.65
N THR A 70 11.64 -6.30 -12.36
CA THR A 70 12.26 -7.25 -11.42
C THR A 70 11.93 -8.70 -11.80
N ALA A 71 10.68 -8.98 -12.17
CA ALA A 71 10.29 -10.32 -12.62
C ALA A 71 11.03 -10.74 -13.90
N ALA A 72 11.28 -9.81 -14.82
CA ALA A 72 12.07 -10.06 -16.02
C ALA A 72 13.55 -10.37 -15.71
N PHE A 73 14.13 -9.73 -14.69
CA PHE A 73 15.53 -9.93 -14.30
C PHE A 73 15.79 -11.28 -13.61
N VAL A 74 14.83 -11.80 -12.84
CA VAL A 74 15.00 -13.07 -12.07
C VAL A 74 14.88 -14.32 -12.96
N LEU A 75 14.40 -14.18 -14.20
CA LEU A 75 14.23 -15.28 -15.16
C LEU A 75 15.35 -15.38 -16.22
N GLN A 76 16.46 -14.65 -16.03
CA GLN A 76 17.67 -14.73 -16.86
C GLN A 76 18.77 -15.54 -16.15
#